data_AF-A0A411JIK3-F1
#
_entry.id   AF-A0A411JIK3-F1
#
_cell.length_a   1.000
_cell.length_b   1.000
_cell.length_c   1.000
_cell.angle_alpha   90.00
_cell.angle_beta   90.00
_cell.angle_gamma   90.00
#
_symmetry.space_group_name_H-M   'P 1'
#
loop_
_entity.id
_entity.type
_entity.pdbx_description
1 polymer ?
#
loop_
_entity_poly.entity_id
_entity_poly.type
_entity_poly.pdbx_seq_one_letter_code
_entity_poly.pdbx_strand_id
1 'polypeptide(L)'
;MSHAFRGEGKTDAKDARVIAETARHRRDLSPVVPGEDLVAELRSLTAYRSDLMADWVRGVNRLRSMLTAIFPALEAAFDYSTRAPLILVSAMCTPGEIRSAKRAGVIKHLRKNRAWPNNIDTIADKALAAAAGQITTLP
;
A
#
# COMPACT_ATOMS: atom_id res chain seq x y z
N MET A 1 -26.76 11.85 -35.03
CA MET A 1 -25.30 11.85 -34.80
C MET A 1 -24.92 13.22 -34.26
N SER A 2 -24.71 13.35 -32.94
CA SER A 2 -24.41 14.62 -32.28
C SER A 2 -22.93 14.98 -32.43
N HIS A 3 -22.66 15.90 -33.35
CA HIS A 3 -21.33 16.46 -33.62
C HIS A 3 -20.92 17.54 -32.57
N ALA A 4 -21.24 17.35 -31.29
CA ALA A 4 -21.08 18.43 -30.29
C ALA A 4 -19.62 18.69 -29.88
N PHE A 5 -18.73 17.68 -29.96
CA PHE A 5 -17.33 17.83 -29.58
C PHE A 5 -16.43 17.08 -30.57
N ARG A 6 -15.73 17.82 -31.44
CA ARG A 6 -14.78 17.28 -32.43
C ARG A 6 -13.35 17.59 -32.00
N GLY A 7 -12.46 16.59 -31.95
CA GLY A 7 -11.01 16.79 -31.94
C GLY A 7 -10.24 16.22 -30.73
N GLU A 8 -9.43 15.19 -31.04
CA GLU A 8 -8.16 14.74 -30.44
C GLU A 8 -8.03 14.56 -28.91
N GLY A 9 -7.59 13.35 -28.52
CA GLY A 9 -7.05 12.98 -27.21
C GLY A 9 -8.04 13.05 -26.03
N LYS A 10 -8.49 11.90 -25.54
CA LYS A 10 -9.22 11.80 -24.26
C LYS A 10 -8.31 12.29 -23.14
N THR A 11 -8.76 13.30 -22.39
CA THR A 11 -8.05 13.82 -21.20
C THR A 11 -9.08 14.10 -20.13
N ASP A 12 -8.74 13.84 -18.86
CA ASP A 12 -9.66 14.04 -17.73
C ASP A 12 -10.16 15.49 -17.63
N ALA A 13 -9.31 16.46 -18.00
CA ALA A 13 -9.68 17.87 -18.04
C ALA A 13 -10.76 18.20 -19.10
N LYS A 14 -10.66 17.60 -20.31
CA LYS A 14 -11.69 17.76 -21.35
C LYS A 14 -12.98 17.06 -20.95
N ASP A 15 -12.89 15.85 -20.40
CA ASP A 15 -14.07 15.10 -19.93
C ASP A 15 -14.80 15.88 -18.83
N ALA A 16 -14.08 16.44 -17.85
CA ALA A 16 -14.66 17.28 -16.81
C ALA A 16 -15.35 18.54 -17.37
N ARG A 17 -14.73 19.20 -18.37
CA ARG A 17 -15.32 20.37 -19.03
C ARG A 17 -16.62 20.01 -19.77
N VAL A 18 -16.61 18.92 -20.54
CA VAL A 18 -17.77 18.43 -21.30
C VAL A 18 -18.91 18.03 -20.36
N ILE A 19 -18.60 17.32 -19.26
CA ILE A 19 -19.59 16.97 -18.23
C ILE A 19 -20.20 18.23 -17.62
N ALA A 20 -19.38 19.21 -17.23
CA ALA A 20 -19.87 20.45 -16.63
C ALA A 20 -20.74 21.27 -17.60
N GLU A 21 -20.36 21.35 -18.87
CA GLU A 21 -21.12 22.05 -19.90
C GLU A 21 -22.46 21.35 -20.19
N THR A 22 -22.43 20.03 -20.32
CA THR A 22 -23.64 19.22 -20.49
C THR A 22 -24.57 19.34 -19.26
N ALA A 23 -24.03 19.29 -18.05
CA ALA A 23 -24.79 19.40 -16.81
C ALA A 23 -25.42 20.78 -16.63
N ARG A 24 -24.75 21.88 -17.04
CA ARG A 24 -25.31 23.24 -16.98
C ARG A 24 -26.53 23.46 -17.88
N HIS A 25 -26.58 22.77 -19.02
CA HIS A 25 -27.65 22.93 -20.00
C HIS A 25 -28.82 21.95 -19.78
N ARG A 26 -28.58 20.82 -19.11
CA ARG A 26 -29.62 19.84 -18.78
C ARG A 26 -30.49 20.31 -17.61
N ARG A 27 -31.81 20.10 -17.73
CA ARG A 27 -32.81 20.38 -16.68
C ARG A 27 -33.50 19.12 -16.15
N ASP A 28 -33.10 17.97 -16.68
CA ASP A 28 -33.63 16.64 -16.38
C ASP A 28 -32.74 15.83 -15.43
N LEU A 29 -31.83 16.50 -14.71
CA LEU A 29 -30.99 15.88 -13.70
C LEU A 29 -31.72 15.81 -12.36
N SER A 30 -31.84 14.62 -11.79
CA SER A 30 -32.41 14.45 -10.45
C SER A 30 -31.43 14.97 -9.39
N PRO A 31 -31.86 15.84 -8.45
CA PRO A 31 -31.02 16.27 -7.36
C PRO A 31 -30.71 15.08 -6.44
N VAL A 32 -29.44 14.90 -6.09
CA VAL A 32 -29.03 13.98 -5.05
C VAL A 32 -29.20 14.69 -3.72
N VAL A 33 -30.29 14.40 -3.01
CA VAL A 33 -30.54 14.89 -1.65
C VAL A 33 -30.24 13.74 -0.69
N PRO A 34 -29.02 13.67 -0.13
CA PRO A 34 -28.71 12.63 0.83
C PRO A 34 -29.52 12.88 2.12
N GLY A 35 -30.12 11.82 2.67
CA GLY A 35 -30.77 11.92 3.98
C GLY A 35 -29.75 12.30 5.07
N GLU A 36 -30.18 13.07 6.07
CA GLU A 36 -29.29 13.54 7.14
C GLU A 36 -28.59 12.38 7.87
N ASP A 37 -29.31 11.29 8.13
CA ASP A 37 -28.77 10.07 8.73
C ASP A 37 -27.68 9.43 7.88
N LEU A 38 -27.88 9.35 6.56
CA LEU A 38 -26.89 8.82 5.62
C LEU A 38 -25.63 9.69 5.63
N VAL A 39 -25.77 11.03 5.68
CA VAL A 39 -24.62 11.93 5.76
C VAL A 39 -23.85 11.74 7.07
N ALA A 40 -24.57 11.60 8.19
CA ALA A 40 -23.95 11.36 9.50
C ALA A 40 -23.20 10.02 9.55
N GLU A 41 -23.80 8.94 9.03
CA GLU A 41 -23.17 7.62 8.96
C GLU A 41 -21.92 7.63 8.06
N LEU A 42 -22.01 8.21 6.86
CA LEU A 42 -20.87 8.34 5.96
C LEU A 42 -19.74 9.18 6.57
N ARG A 43 -20.06 10.25 7.32
CA ARG A 43 -19.05 11.02 8.07
C ARG A 43 -18.36 10.17 9.13
N SER A 44 -19.10 9.35 9.87
CA SER A 44 -18.54 8.43 10.86
C SER A 44 -17.59 7.41 10.21
N LEU A 45 -18.03 6.76 9.11
CA LEU A 45 -17.23 5.77 8.39
C LEU A 45 -15.97 6.38 7.76
N THR A 46 -16.05 7.59 7.22
CA THR A 46 -14.90 8.29 6.63
C THR A 46 -13.92 8.78 7.68
N ALA A 47 -14.39 9.24 8.84
CA ALA A 47 -13.54 9.55 9.99
C ALA A 47 -12.81 8.31 10.48
N TYR A 48 -13.53 7.21 10.73
CA TYR A 48 -12.93 5.93 11.14
C TYR A 48 -11.86 5.43 10.16
N ARG A 49 -12.14 5.50 8.85
CA ARG A 49 -11.14 5.12 7.83
C ARG A 49 -9.89 6.01 7.91
N SER A 50 -10.08 7.31 8.14
CA SER A 50 -8.97 8.26 8.24
C SER A 50 -8.09 7.97 9.46
N ASP A 51 -8.71 7.70 10.60
CA ASP A 51 -8.01 7.32 11.83
C ASP A 51 -7.25 6.00 11.65
N LEU A 52 -7.88 4.98 11.07
CA LEU A 52 -7.23 3.69 10.79
C LEU A 52 -6.00 3.85 9.88
N MET A 53 -6.08 4.72 8.87
CA MET A 53 -4.93 5.00 8.01
C MET A 53 -3.83 5.77 8.73
N ALA A 54 -4.18 6.71 9.62
CA ALA A 54 -3.20 7.40 10.45
C ALA A 54 -2.46 6.44 11.38
N ASP A 55 -3.19 5.51 12.00
CA ASP A 55 -2.62 4.47 12.86
C ASP A 55 -1.74 3.49 12.08
N TRP A 56 -2.18 3.08 10.89
CA TRP A 56 -1.39 2.24 9.99
C TRP A 56 -0.04 2.91 9.64
N VAL A 57 -0.08 4.17 9.20
CA VAL A 57 1.15 4.93 8.86
C VAL A 57 2.06 5.08 10.07
N ARG A 58 1.49 5.39 11.25
CA ARG A 58 2.26 5.48 12.50
C ARG A 58 2.93 4.15 12.84
N GLY A 59 2.21 3.04 12.71
CA GLY A 59 2.72 1.68 12.94
C GLY A 59 3.86 1.31 11.99
N VAL A 60 3.68 1.54 10.69
CA VAL A 60 4.72 1.28 9.68
C VAL A 60 5.97 2.13 9.93
N ASN A 61 5.82 3.43 10.23
CA ASN A 61 6.96 4.29 10.50
C ASN A 61 7.72 3.89 11.78
N ARG A 62 7.00 3.45 12.82
CA ARG A 62 7.63 2.91 14.04
C ARG A 62 8.39 1.62 13.75
N LEU A 63 7.82 0.71 12.97
CA LEU A 63 8.50 -0.51 12.52
C LEU A 63 9.78 -0.17 11.74
N ARG A 64 9.69 0.73 10.76
CA ARG A 64 10.85 1.17 9.96
C ARG A 64 11.92 1.82 10.83
N SER A 65 11.55 2.63 11.81
CA SER A 65 12.50 3.21 12.77
C SER A 65 13.23 2.13 13.58
N MET A 66 12.52 1.08 14.03
CA MET A 66 13.13 -0.04 14.74
C MET A 66 14.06 -0.86 13.82
N LEU A 67 13.61 -1.15 12.60
CA LEU A 67 14.42 -1.87 11.61
C LEU A 67 15.66 -1.07 11.18
N THR A 68 15.57 0.25 11.08
CA THR A 68 16.72 1.10 10.79
C THR A 68 17.81 0.98 11.86
N ALA A 69 17.40 0.81 13.12
CA ALA A 69 18.34 0.65 14.23
C ALA A 69 19.08 -0.70 14.20
N ILE A 70 18.39 -1.80 13.83
CA ILE A 70 18.94 -3.17 13.95
C ILE A 70 19.38 -3.79 12.62
N PHE A 71 18.67 -3.49 11.53
CA PHE A 71 18.82 -4.10 10.22
C PHE A 71 18.51 -3.10 9.08
N PRO A 72 19.28 -1.99 8.97
CA PRO A 72 19.06 -0.95 7.97
C PRO A 72 19.08 -1.45 6.53
N ALA A 73 19.88 -2.48 6.22
CA ALA A 73 19.90 -3.06 4.87
C ALA A 73 18.58 -3.73 4.49
N LEU A 74 17.85 -4.30 5.46
CA LEU A 74 16.53 -4.90 5.23
C LEU A 74 15.46 -3.81 5.12
N GLU A 75 15.55 -2.78 5.96
CA GLU A 75 14.64 -1.64 5.93
C GLU A 75 14.62 -1.00 4.53
N ALA A 76 15.79 -0.77 3.94
CA ALA A 76 15.93 -0.17 2.62
C ALA A 76 15.49 -1.09 1.46
N ALA A 77 15.41 -2.40 1.68
CA ALA A 77 15.16 -3.38 0.61
C ALA A 77 13.68 -3.51 0.22
N PHE A 78 12.76 -3.06 1.08
CA PHE A 78 11.33 -3.35 0.94
C PHE A 78 10.40 -2.18 1.25
N ASP A 79 9.22 -2.22 0.64
CA ASP A 79 8.10 -1.37 1.01
C ASP A 79 7.22 -2.07 2.06
N TYR A 80 7.34 -1.62 3.30
CA TYR A 80 6.59 -2.12 4.47
C TYR A 80 5.12 -1.67 4.53
N SER A 81 4.64 -0.91 3.55
CA SER A 81 3.19 -0.73 3.35
C SER A 81 2.51 -1.97 2.78
N THR A 82 3.30 -2.92 2.25
CA THR A 82 2.80 -4.15 1.63
C THR A 82 2.86 -5.35 2.58
N ARG A 83 1.94 -6.30 2.38
CA ARG A 83 1.75 -7.44 3.30
C ARG A 83 2.96 -8.37 3.38
N ALA A 84 3.65 -8.63 2.27
CA ALA A 84 4.65 -9.70 2.23
C ALA A 84 5.94 -9.37 3.02
N PRO A 85 6.51 -8.15 2.94
CA PRO A 85 7.58 -7.71 3.84
C PRO A 85 7.16 -7.70 5.32
N LEU A 86 5.91 -7.32 5.63
CA LEU A 86 5.39 -7.40 6.99
C LEU A 86 5.32 -8.83 7.52
N ILE A 87 4.94 -9.81 6.69
CA ILE A 87 4.99 -11.23 7.03
C ILE A 87 6.43 -11.67 7.30
N LEU A 88 7.41 -11.20 6.52
CA LEU A 88 8.82 -11.54 6.73
C LEU A 88 9.29 -11.08 8.12
N VAL A 89 9.11 -9.80 8.43
CA VAL A 89 9.55 -9.21 9.71
C VAL A 89 8.65 -9.56 10.89
N SER A 90 7.56 -10.30 10.69
CA SER A 90 6.80 -10.86 11.82
C SER A 90 7.53 -12.03 12.48
N ALA A 91 8.57 -12.59 11.85
CA ALA A 91 9.32 -13.74 12.36
C ALA A 91 10.84 -13.62 12.21
N MET A 92 11.33 -12.77 11.30
CA MET A 92 12.76 -12.62 11.04
C MET A 92 13.09 -11.13 10.89
N CYS A 93 13.70 -10.56 11.93
CA CYS A 93 14.01 -9.12 12.05
C CYS A 93 15.51 -8.83 12.05
N THR A 94 16.36 -9.85 12.11
CA THR A 94 17.81 -9.70 12.20
C THR A 94 18.55 -10.40 11.05
N PRO A 95 19.77 -9.95 10.70
CA PRO A 95 20.58 -10.62 9.69
C PRO A 95 20.86 -12.09 10.04
N GLY A 96 21.07 -12.39 11.33
CA GLY A 96 21.35 -13.74 11.83
C GLY A 96 20.18 -14.71 11.62
N GLU A 97 18.95 -14.27 11.91
CA GLU A 97 17.74 -15.08 11.69
C GLU A 97 17.54 -15.42 10.21
N ILE A 98 17.72 -14.44 9.33
CA ILE A 98 17.58 -14.66 7.88
C ILE A 98 18.65 -15.63 7.35
N ARG A 99 19.90 -15.47 7.79
CA ARG A 99 21.00 -16.40 7.42
C ARG A 99 20.75 -17.82 7.93
N SER A 100 20.26 -17.95 9.17
CA SER A 100 19.94 -19.24 9.79
C SER A 100 18.78 -19.94 9.07
N ALA A 101 17.71 -19.20 8.74
CA ALA A 101 16.57 -19.71 7.99
C ALA A 101 16.96 -20.15 6.57
N LYS A 102 17.95 -19.49 5.96
CA LYS A 102 18.34 -19.66 4.55
C LYS A 102 17.14 -19.38 3.61
N ARG A 103 17.38 -19.48 2.30
CA ARG A 103 16.34 -19.25 1.28
C ARG A 103 15.10 -20.10 1.50
N ALA A 104 15.30 -21.39 1.77
CA ALA A 104 14.21 -22.34 1.97
C ALA A 104 13.34 -22.00 3.19
N GLY A 105 13.94 -21.55 4.30
CA GLY A 105 13.21 -21.16 5.51
C GLY A 105 12.38 -19.90 5.31
N VAL A 106 12.95 -18.88 4.65
CA VAL A 106 12.23 -17.65 4.31
C VAL A 106 11.02 -17.95 3.41
N ILE A 107 11.22 -18.74 2.35
CA ILE A 107 10.14 -19.15 1.44
C ILE A 107 9.07 -19.95 2.18
N LYS A 108 9.47 -20.90 3.03
CA LYS A 108 8.55 -21.70 3.84
C LYS A 108 7.67 -20.82 4.73
N HIS A 109 8.26 -19.83 5.39
CA HIS A 109 7.54 -18.88 6.23
C HIS A 109 6.56 -18.02 5.43
N LEU A 110 7.00 -17.45 4.31
CA LEU A 110 6.16 -16.63 3.43
C LEU A 110 4.98 -17.44 2.87
N ARG A 111 5.20 -18.68 2.43
CA ARG A 111 4.13 -19.57 1.95
C ARG A 111 3.16 -19.94 3.06
N LYS A 112 3.67 -20.32 4.24
CA LYS A 112 2.85 -20.69 5.41
C LYS A 112 1.88 -19.57 5.80
N ASN A 113 2.33 -18.32 5.71
CA ASN A 113 1.54 -17.14 6.09
C ASN A 113 0.79 -16.48 4.91
N ARG A 114 0.66 -17.19 3.78
CA ARG A 114 -0.11 -16.77 2.61
C ARG A 114 0.36 -15.44 2.02
N ALA A 115 1.67 -15.23 1.95
CA ALA A 115 2.25 -14.17 1.12
C ALA A 115 1.89 -14.39 -0.36
N TRP A 116 1.87 -13.31 -1.15
CA TRP A 116 1.49 -13.40 -2.56
C TRP A 116 2.50 -14.24 -3.37
N PRO A 117 2.09 -15.33 -4.05
CA PRO A 117 3.01 -16.32 -4.61
C PRO A 117 4.08 -15.74 -5.54
N ASN A 118 3.70 -14.82 -6.43
CA ASN A 118 4.59 -14.28 -7.47
C ASN A 118 5.78 -13.47 -6.91
N ASN A 119 5.74 -13.05 -5.64
CA ASN A 119 6.79 -12.23 -5.04
C ASN A 119 7.63 -12.98 -4.00
N ILE A 120 7.31 -14.25 -3.69
CA ILE A 120 7.96 -14.98 -2.59
C ILE A 120 9.44 -15.20 -2.86
N ASP A 121 9.78 -15.68 -4.07
CA ASP A 121 11.17 -15.93 -4.45
C ASP A 121 12.00 -14.64 -4.45
N THR A 122 11.49 -13.58 -5.08
CA THR A 122 12.13 -12.25 -5.13
C THR A 122 12.35 -11.67 -3.73
N ILE A 123 11.38 -11.79 -2.82
CA ILE A 123 11.51 -11.32 -1.44
C ILE A 123 12.57 -12.14 -0.70
N ALA A 124 12.57 -13.46 -0.85
CA ALA A 124 13.56 -14.30 -0.19
C ALA A 124 14.99 -13.97 -0.66
N ASP A 125 15.18 -13.75 -1.96
CA ASP A 125 16.49 -13.42 -2.53
C ASP A 125 16.97 -12.03 -2.08
N LYS A 126 16.09 -11.02 -2.10
CA LYS A 126 16.41 -9.68 -1.57
C LYS A 126 16.73 -9.70 -0.08
N ALA A 127 15.99 -10.45 0.71
CA ALA A 127 16.19 -10.57 2.15
C ALA A 127 17.56 -11.20 2.47
N LEU A 128 17.95 -12.24 1.73
CA LEU A 128 19.27 -12.85 1.85
C LEU A 128 20.38 -11.91 1.41
N ALA A 129 20.20 -11.16 0.32
CA ALA A 129 21.16 -10.17 -0.13
C ALA A 129 21.37 -9.06 0.93
N ALA A 130 20.28 -8.55 1.52
CA ALA A 130 20.35 -7.60 2.63
C ALA A 130 21.09 -8.17 3.84
N ALA A 131 20.79 -9.43 4.19
CA ALA A 131 21.47 -10.11 5.30
C ALA A 131 22.96 -10.36 5.00
N ALA A 132 23.35 -10.58 3.75
CA ALA A 132 24.75 -10.72 3.37
C ALA A 132 25.50 -9.38 3.40
N GLY A 133 24.84 -8.29 3.01
CA GLY A 133 25.43 -6.95 2.96
C GLY A 133 25.70 -6.31 4.33
N GLN A 134 24.96 -6.70 5.37
CA GLN A 134 25.17 -6.17 6.73
C GLN A 134 26.05 -7.09 7.57
N ILE A 135 27.35 -6.79 7.65
CA ILE A 135 28.33 -7.59 8.39
C ILE A 135 28.35 -7.21 9.88
N THR A 136 28.04 -5.95 10.21
CA THR A 136 28.05 -5.43 11.57
C THR A 136 26.75 -5.74 12.31
N THR A 137 26.87 -6.28 13.52
CA THR A 137 25.75 -6.44 14.45
C THR A 137 25.43 -5.08 15.08
N LEU A 138 24.18 -4.67 14.97
CA LEU A 138 23.65 -3.47 15.61
C LEU A 138 22.87 -3.88 16.88
N PRO A 139 22.76 -2.99 17.89
CA PRO A 139 22.19 -3.31 19.21
C PRO A 139 20.69 -3.61 19.19
#